data_AF-A0A940B5R0-F1
#
_entry.id   AF-A0A940B5R0-F1
#
_cell.length_a   1.000
_cell.length_b   1.000
_cell.length_c   1.000
_cell.angle_alpha   90.00
_cell.angle_beta   90.00
_cell.angle_gamma   90.00
#
_symmetry.space_group_name_H-M   'P 1'
#
loop_
_entity.id
_entity.type
_entity.pdbx_description
1 polymer ?
#
loop_
_entity_poly.entity_id
_entity_poly.type
_entity_poly.pdbx_seq_one_letter_code
_entity_poly.pdbx_strand_id
1 'polypeptide(L)'
;MDYTENRKEELYSQSIPAGKRRYFFDVKETRGGDKFITIAESRKVFDNATGQFYIDKNKMFLYKEDFEKFKQGLENAFSFIETGIVPPPVVVEERHNEPINLDGSAPLDDMNLSY
;
A
#
# COMPACT_ATOMS: atom_id res chain seq x y z
N MET A 1 -14.53 -9.31 17.30
CA MET A 1 -14.41 -8.18 16.34
C MET A 1 -15.09 -8.62 15.06
N ASP A 2 -16.24 -8.05 14.77
CA ASP A 2 -17.02 -8.35 13.57
C ASP A 2 -16.30 -7.82 12.32
N TYR A 3 -16.00 -8.72 11.39
CA TYR A 3 -15.36 -8.39 10.10
C TYR A 3 -16.32 -7.68 9.13
N THR A 4 -17.60 -7.59 9.46
CA THR A 4 -18.67 -7.10 8.58
C THR A 4 -18.86 -5.58 8.63
N GLU A 5 -18.58 -4.92 9.75
CA GLU A 5 -18.76 -3.46 9.87
C GLU A 5 -17.69 -2.65 9.13
N ASN A 6 -16.47 -3.19 8.98
CA ASN A 6 -15.36 -2.50 8.29
C ASN A 6 -15.51 -2.44 6.76
N ARG A 7 -16.49 -3.13 6.16
CA ARG A 7 -16.74 -3.05 4.71
C ARG A 7 -17.39 -1.74 4.26
N LYS A 8 -17.98 -0.97 5.18
CA LYS A 8 -18.70 0.28 4.83
C LYS A 8 -17.79 1.41 4.33
N GLU A 9 -16.48 1.32 4.55
CA GLU A 9 -15.49 2.32 4.14
C GLU A 9 -14.62 1.87 2.96
N GLU A 10 -14.91 0.72 2.36
CA GLU A 10 -14.15 0.15 1.24
C GLU A 10 -14.78 0.58 -0.10
N LEU A 11 -14.04 1.39 -0.87
CA LEU A 11 -14.44 1.81 -2.22
C LEU A 11 -14.37 0.65 -3.22
N TYR A 12 -13.44 -0.28 -2.98
CA TYR A 12 -13.24 -1.49 -3.77
C TYR A 12 -12.62 -2.57 -2.89
N SER A 13 -12.97 -3.83 -3.13
CA SER A 13 -12.34 -4.98 -2.47
C SER A 13 -12.26 -6.16 -3.44
N GLN A 14 -11.09 -6.78 -3.51
CA GLN A 14 -10.87 -8.02 -4.25
C GLN A 14 -10.22 -9.06 -3.35
N SER A 15 -10.81 -10.26 -3.31
CA SER A 15 -10.24 -11.42 -2.62
C SER A 15 -9.81 -12.49 -3.59
N ILE A 16 -8.57 -12.97 -3.46
CA ILE A 16 -7.98 -14.01 -4.31
C ILE A 16 -7.67 -15.24 -3.45
N PRO A 17 -8.42 -16.36 -3.59
CA PRO A 17 -8.07 -17.61 -2.93
C PRO A 17 -6.86 -18.28 -3.59
N ALA A 18 -5.92 -18.76 -2.79
CA ALA A 18 -4.69 -19.41 -3.24
C ALA A 18 -4.33 -20.58 -2.31
N GLY A 19 -5.12 -21.66 -2.36
CA GLY A 19 -4.95 -22.83 -1.50
C GLY A 19 -5.15 -22.51 -0.01
N LYS A 20 -4.10 -22.68 0.81
CA LYS A 20 -4.13 -22.33 2.25
C LYS A 20 -4.03 -20.82 2.50
N ARG A 21 -3.81 -20.03 1.45
CA ARG A 21 -3.69 -18.57 1.50
C ARG A 21 -4.90 -17.90 0.88
N ARG A 22 -5.14 -16.66 1.29
CA ARG A 22 -6.09 -15.75 0.65
C ARG A 22 -5.50 -14.35 0.69
N TYR A 23 -5.41 -13.73 -0.49
CA TYR A 23 -4.99 -12.35 -0.65
C TYR A 23 -6.20 -11.43 -0.70
N PHE A 24 -6.05 -10.21 -0.20
CA PHE A 24 -7.05 -9.16 -0.19
C PHE A 24 -6.41 -7.87 -0.70
N PHE A 25 -7.11 -7.20 -1.61
CA PHE A 25 -6.74 -5.90 -2.16
C PHE A 25 -7.92 -4.96 -1.97
N ASP A 26 -7.85 -4.09 -0.97
CA ASP A 26 -8.93 -3.19 -0.60
C ASP A 26 -8.52 -1.73 -0.88
N VAL A 27 -9.34 -0.98 -1.60
CA VAL A 27 -9.17 0.46 -1.80
C VAL A 27 -10.05 1.19 -0.79
N LYS A 28 -9.45 2.10 -0.03
CA LYS A 28 -10.11 2.88 1.02
C LYS A 28 -9.81 4.37 0.83
N GLU A 29 -10.63 5.20 1.45
CA GLU A 29 -10.49 6.65 1.43
C GLU A 29 -10.31 7.17 2.86
N THR A 30 -9.37 8.10 3.06
CA THR A 30 -9.24 8.80 4.34
C THR A 30 -10.36 9.83 4.50
N ARG A 31 -10.51 10.40 5.70
CA ARG A 31 -11.45 11.52 5.91
C ARG A 31 -11.14 12.75 5.05
N GLY A 32 -9.90 12.89 4.58
CA GLY A 32 -9.47 13.98 3.70
C GLY A 32 -9.72 13.73 2.21
N GLY A 33 -10.29 12.58 1.83
CA GLY A 33 -10.54 12.22 0.44
C GLY A 33 -9.37 11.49 -0.25
N ASP A 34 -8.24 11.33 0.44
CA ASP A 34 -7.08 10.62 -0.11
C ASP A 34 -7.30 9.11 -0.13
N LYS A 35 -7.00 8.49 -1.27
CA LYS A 35 -7.16 7.05 -1.46
C LYS A 35 -5.87 6.31 -1.14
N PHE A 36 -6.02 5.14 -0.51
CA PHE A 36 -4.93 4.23 -0.21
C PHE A 36 -5.37 2.78 -0.42
N ILE A 37 -4.40 1.89 -0.61
CA ILE A 37 -4.64 0.46 -0.78
C ILE A 37 -4.21 -0.27 0.49
N THR A 38 -5.05 -1.20 0.95
CA THR A 38 -4.68 -2.23 1.91
C THR A 38 -4.43 -3.52 1.14
N ILE A 39 -3.24 -4.09 1.28
CA ILE A 39 -2.92 -5.43 0.76
C ILE A 39 -2.75 -6.35 1.97
N ALA A 40 -3.49 -7.44 2.01
CA ALA A 40 -3.40 -8.40 3.10
C ALA A 40 -3.31 -9.84 2.61
N GLU A 41 -2.57 -10.67 3.34
CA GLU A 41 -2.56 -12.12 3.22
C GLU A 41 -3.14 -12.71 4.51
N SER A 42 -4.02 -13.71 4.37
CA SER A 42 -4.31 -14.64 5.45
C SER A 42 -3.86 -16.03 5.05
N ARG A 43 -3.22 -16.75 5.96
CA ARG A 43 -2.72 -18.11 5.75
C ARG A 43 -3.20 -19.02 6.87
N LYS A 44 -3.85 -20.13 6.51
CA LYS A 44 -4.20 -21.18 7.47
C LYS A 44 -2.96 -22.02 7.77
N VAL A 45 -2.50 -21.99 9.01
CA VAL A 45 -1.31 -22.71 9.49
C VAL A 45 -1.76 -23.79 10.48
N PHE A 46 -1.11 -24.95 10.41
CA PHE A 46 -1.26 -26.02 11.39
C PHE A 46 -0.09 -25.97 12.36
N ASP A 47 -0.37 -25.86 13.65
CA ASP A 47 0.62 -25.92 14.70
C ASP A 47 0.86 -27.38 15.11
N ASN A 48 2.07 -27.88 14.89
CA ASN A 48 2.44 -29.26 15.22
C ASN A 48 2.57 -29.50 16.73
N ALA A 49 2.81 -28.46 17.53
CA ALA A 49 2.98 -28.60 18.98
C ALA A 49 1.62 -28.69 19.69
N THR A 50 0.66 -27.88 19.26
CA THR A 50 -0.69 -27.85 19.85
C THR A 50 -1.70 -28.73 19.11
N GLY A 51 -1.39 -29.14 17.88
CA GLY A 51 -2.30 -29.88 17.00
C GLY A 51 -3.47 -29.05 16.48
N GLN A 52 -3.41 -27.72 16.60
CA GLN A 52 -4.50 -26.81 16.25
C GLN A 52 -4.19 -26.01 14.99
N PHE A 53 -5.25 -25.53 14.32
CA PHE A 53 -5.11 -24.58 13.22
C PHE A 53 -5.25 -23.15 13.72
N TYR A 54 -4.41 -22.26 13.21
CA TYR A 54 -4.54 -20.82 13.38
C TYR A 54 -4.44 -20.09 12.04
N ILE A 55 -4.85 -18.83 12.02
CA ILE A 55 -4.76 -17.97 10.84
C ILE A 55 -3.66 -16.96 11.09
N ASP A 56 -2.59 -17.07 10.31
CA ASP A 56 -1.54 -16.07 10.24
C ASP A 56 -1.98 -14.96 9.27
N LYS A 57 -1.71 -13.69 9.63
CA LYS A 57 -2.17 -12.52 8.86
C LYS A 57 -1.03 -11.54 8.66
N ASN A 58 -0.77 -11.21 7.41
CA ASN A 58 0.12 -10.13 7.02
C ASN A 58 -0.72 -9.01 6.38
N LYS A 59 -0.40 -7.75 6.68
CA LYS A 59 -1.13 -6.58 6.18
C LYS A 59 -0.15 -5.45 5.94
N MET A 60 -0.24 -4.82 4.77
CA MET A 60 0.46 -3.58 4.45
C MET A 60 -0.52 -2.52 3.95
N PHE A 61 -0.14 -1.26 4.14
CA PHE A 61 -0.81 -0.10 3.59
C PHE A 61 0.09 0.50 2.53
N LEU A 62 -0.50 0.87 1.40
CA LEU A 62 0.18 1.53 0.30
C LEU A 62 -0.54 2.86 0.06
N TYR A 63 0.21 3.95 0.10
CA TYR A 63 -0.30 5.30 -0.09
C TYR A 63 -0.05 5.79 -1.52
N LYS A 64 -0.84 6.76 -1.96
CA LYS A 64 -0.93 7.22 -3.35
C LYS A 64 0.42 7.66 -3.91
N GLU A 65 1.25 8.30 -3.10
CA GLU A 65 2.60 8.77 -3.43
C GLU A 65 3.55 7.64 -3.85
N ASP A 66 3.28 6.40 -3.42
CA ASP A 66 4.13 5.24 -3.66
C ASP A 66 3.54 4.26 -4.69
N PHE A 67 2.33 4.50 -5.20
CA PHE A 67 1.63 3.56 -6.10
C PHE A 67 2.47 3.18 -7.32
N GLU A 68 3.01 4.18 -8.02
CA GLU A 68 3.73 3.94 -9.26
C GLU A 68 5.05 3.18 -9.01
N LYS A 69 5.80 3.58 -7.98
CA LYS A 69 7.06 2.92 -7.59
C LYS A 69 6.82 1.47 -7.17
N PHE A 70 5.77 1.24 -6.37
CA PHE A 70 5.40 -0.09 -5.93
C PHE A 70 4.97 -0.98 -7.11
N LYS A 71 4.14 -0.45 -8.02
CA LYS A 71 3.69 -1.17 -9.22
C LYS A 71 4.88 -1.57 -10.10
N GLN A 72 5.77 -0.64 -10.40
CA GLN A 72 6.98 -0.93 -11.20
C GLN A 72 7.88 -1.97 -10.51
N GLY A 73 8.09 -1.85 -9.19
CA GLY A 73 8.86 -2.83 -8.43
C GLY A 73 8.25 -4.23 -8.49
N LEU A 74 6.92 -4.33 -8.41
CA LEU A 74 6.20 -5.60 -8.51
C LEU A 74 6.26 -6.19 -9.92
N GLU A 75 6.07 -5.38 -10.96
CA GLU A 75 6.19 -5.78 -12.37
C GLU A 75 7.61 -6.26 -12.71
N ASN A 76 8.63 -5.57 -12.19
CA ASN A 76 10.03 -5.96 -12.28
C ASN A 76 10.26 -7.35 -11.64
N ALA A 77 9.71 -7.60 -10.45
CA ALA A 77 9.82 -8.89 -9.79
C ALA A 77 9.20 -10.02 -10.62
N PHE A 78 8.01 -9.80 -11.21
CA PHE A 78 7.40 -10.77 -12.13
C PHE A 78 8.25 -11.01 -13.37
N SER A 79 8.74 -9.94 -14.00
CA SER A 79 9.59 -10.03 -15.19
C SER A 79 10.87 -10.83 -14.92
N PHE A 80 11.48 -10.65 -13.75
CA PHE A 80 12.65 -11.44 -13.35
C PHE A 80 12.30 -12.93 -13.18
N ILE A 81 11.16 -13.24 -12.57
CA ILE A 81 10.71 -14.64 -12.40
C ILE A 81 10.51 -15.33 -13.77
N GLU A 82 9.99 -14.61 -14.75
CA GLU A 82 9.70 -15.16 -16.08
C GLU A 82 10.94 -15.29 -16.98
N THR A 83 11.87 -14.34 -16.87
CA THR A 83 12.99 -14.23 -17.83
C THR A 83 14.37 -14.57 -17.24
N GLY A 84 14.53 -14.49 -15.92
CA GLY A 84 15.81 -14.56 -15.23
C GLY A 84 16.72 -13.34 -15.42
N ILE A 85 16.24 -12.30 -16.12
CA ILE A 85 17.01 -11.08 -16.41
C ILE A 85 16.68 -10.03 -15.36
N VAL A 86 17.72 -9.48 -14.70
CA VAL A 86 17.54 -8.42 -13.70
C VAL A 86 17.03 -7.14 -14.37
N PRO A 87 15.81 -6.69 -14.07
CA PRO A 87 15.26 -5.46 -14.62
C PRO A 87 16.00 -4.23 -14.07
N PRO A 88 15.97 -3.09 -14.78
CA PRO A 88 16.59 -1.87 -14.29
C PRO A 88 15.99 -1.45 -12.93
N PRO A 89 16.79 -0.81 -12.06
CA PRO A 89 16.28 -0.31 -10.79
C PRO A 89 15.16 0.71 -11.04
N VAL A 90 14.15 0.69 -10.17
CA VAL A 90 13.11 1.73 -10.16
C VAL A 90 13.79 3.05 -9.81
N VAL A 91 13.88 3.97 -10.77
CA VAL A 91 14.49 5.28 -10.55
C VAL A 91 13.55 6.09 -9.67
N VAL A 92 13.97 6.30 -8.42
CA VAL A 92 13.27 7.17 -7.50
C VAL A 92 13.91 8.54 -7.60
N GLU A 93 13.28 9.47 -8.32
CA GLU A 93 13.62 10.88 -8.14
C GLU A 93 13.28 11.24 -6.69
N GLU A 94 14.31 11.48 -5.89
CA GLU A 94 14.14 12.08 -4.58
C GLU A 94 13.56 13.47 -4.82
N ARG A 95 12.25 13.62 -4.62
CA ARG A 95 11.68 14.93 -4.41
C ARG A 95 12.39 15.49 -3.19
N HIS A 96 13.30 16.43 -3.39
CA HIS A 96 13.90 17.19 -2.30
C HIS A 96 12.76 17.62 -1.39
N ASN A 97 12.74 17.11 -0.16
CA ASN A 97 11.86 17.65 0.87
C ASN A 97 12.23 19.13 0.98
N GLU A 98 11.36 20.03 0.53
CA GLU A 98 11.45 21.38 1.04
C GLU A 98 11.39 21.30 2.56
N PRO A 99 12.27 22.00 3.28
CA PRO A 99 12.24 21.99 4.73
C PRO A 99 10.86 22.42 5.19
N ILE A 100 10.19 21.55 5.96
CA ILE A 100 8.95 21.91 6.63
C ILE A 100 9.30 23.04 7.60
N ASN A 101 8.87 24.27 7.32
CA ASN A 101 9.01 25.39 8.24
C ASN A 101 8.24 25.06 9.53
N LEU A 102 8.96 24.64 10.58
CA LEU A 102 8.40 24.33 11.90
C LEU A 102 7.90 25.58 12.66
N ASP A 103 8.01 26.78 12.07
CA ASP A 103 7.61 28.04 12.71
C ASP A 103 6.25 28.60 12.25
N GLY A 104 5.53 27.90 11.37
CA GLY A 104 4.21 28.31 10.92
C GLY A 104 4.19 29.55 10.03
N SER A 105 5.32 29.97 9.46
CA SER A 105 5.33 30.94 8.37
C SER A 105 5.04 30.24 7.03
N ALA A 106 3.85 30.49 6.48
CA ALA A 106 3.54 30.12 5.09
C ALA A 106 4.56 30.78 4.14
N PRO A 107 4.94 30.12 3.02
CA PRO A 107 5.84 30.72 2.04
C PRO A 107 5.26 32.04 1.53
N LEU A 108 6.05 33.12 1.62
CA LEU A 108 5.69 34.49 1.26
C LEU A 108 5.74 34.76 -0.26
N ASP A 109 5.42 33.78 -1.09
CA ASP A 109 5.51 33.93 -2.56
C ASP A 109 4.17 34.25 -3.25
N ASP A 110 3.10 34.50 -2.50
CA ASP A 110 1.81 35.00 -3.04
C ASP A 110 1.50 36.45 -2.65
N MET A 111 2.54 37.25 -2.32
CA MET A 111 2.41 38.66 -1.97
C MET A 111 3.36 39.55 -2.79
N ASN A 112 3.01 39.78 -4.06
CA ASN A 112 3.17 41.03 -4.82
C ASN A 112 2.84 40.77 -6.31
N LEU A 113 2.11 41.58 -7.07
CA LEU A 113 1.52 42.89 -6.87
C LEU A 113 0.53 43.12 -8.03
N SER A 114 -0.57 43.78 -7.71
CA SER A 114 -1.55 44.36 -8.62
C SER A 114 -0.96 45.29 -9.68
N TYR A 115 -1.59 45.31 -10.85
CA TYR A 115 -2.32 46.48 -11.36
C TYR A 115 -3.65 46.02 -11.99
#